data_AF-A0A4V0X3L2-F1
#
_entry.id   AF-A0A4V0X3L2-F1
#
_cell.length_a   1.000
_cell.length_b   1.000
_cell.length_c   1.000
_cell.angle_alpha   90.00
_cell.angle_beta   90.00
_cell.angle_gamma   90.00
#
_symmetry.space_group_name_H-M   'P 1'
#
loop_
_entity.id
_entity.type
_entity.pdbx_description
1 polymer ?
#
loop_
_entity_poly.entity_id
_entity_poly.type
_entity_poly.pdbx_seq_one_letter_code
_entity_poly.pdbx_strand_id
1 'polypeptide(L)' 'MDWNSLQSAGLTGLANVYENLEPTVLVEHALHLREGLLADNGAFVVQTGKFTGR' A
#
# COMPACT_ATOMS: atom_id res chain seq x y z
N MET A 1 7.41 -7.93 12.60
CA MET A 1 6.65 -9.05 12.03
C MET A 1 7.58 -10.24 11.88
N ASP A 2 7.15 -11.41 12.34
CA ASP A 2 7.95 -12.64 12.27
C ASP A 2 7.68 -13.39 10.95
N TRP A 3 8.69 -14.06 10.41
CA TRP A 3 8.54 -14.83 9.18
C TRP A 3 7.61 -16.03 9.37
N ASN A 4 7.65 -16.68 10.54
CA ASN A 4 6.79 -17.83 10.82
C ASN A 4 5.31 -17.44 10.86
N SER A 5 4.99 -16.22 11.29
CA SER A 5 3.60 -15.74 11.30
C SER A 5 3.08 -15.42 9.90
N LEU A 6 3.94 -14.97 8.99
CA LEU A 6 3.58 -14.81 7.58
C LEU A 6 3.31 -16.15 6.90
N GLN A 7 4.15 -17.15 7.16
CA GLN A 7 3.97 -18.50 6.63
C GLN A 7 2.70 -19.17 7.16
N SER A 8 2.40 -19.03 8.45
CA SER A 8 1.18 -19.60 9.03
C SER A 8 -0.11 -18.94 8.51
N ALA A 9 -0.03 -17.68 8.07
CA ALA A 9 -1.12 -17.01 7.34
C ALA A 9 -1.25 -17.45 5.87
N GLY A 10 -0.37 -18.34 5.40
CA GLY A 10 -0.36 -18.85 4.02
C GLY A 10 0.37 -17.95 3.02
N LEU A 11 1.08 -16.92 3.47
CA LEU A 11 1.83 -16.02 2.59
C LEU A 11 3.22 -16.62 2.29
N THR A 12 3.50 -16.89 1.02
CA THR A 12 4.76 -17.49 0.54
C THR A 12 5.26 -16.75 -0.69
N GLY A 13 6.57 -16.86 -1.00
CA GLY A 13 7.16 -16.24 -2.19
C GLY A 13 7.17 -14.70 -2.18
N LEU A 14 7.14 -14.09 -0.99
CA LEU A 14 7.13 -12.63 -0.84
C LEU A 14 8.46 -12.02 -1.28
N ALA A 15 8.41 -10.99 -2.12
CA ALA A 15 9.61 -10.24 -2.54
C ALA A 15 10.05 -9.24 -1.46
N ASN A 16 9.18 -8.29 -1.14
CA ASN A 16 9.43 -7.26 -0.13
C ASN A 16 8.34 -7.30 0.94
N VAL A 17 8.73 -7.13 2.20
CA VAL A 17 7.81 -7.00 3.33
C VAL A 17 8.14 -5.68 4.01
N TYR A 18 7.17 -4.77 4.03
CA TYR A 18 7.28 -3.47 4.68
C TYR A 18 6.36 -3.44 5.90
N GLU A 19 6.91 -3.07 7.05
CA GLU A 19 6.18 -3.03 8.32
C GLU A 19 6.24 -1.63 8.91
N ASN A 20 5.10 -1.15 9.39
CA ASN A 20 4.96 0.12 10.10
C ASN A 20 5.67 1.29 9.39
N LEU A 21 5.51 1.38 8.07
CA LEU A 21 6.04 2.51 7.30
C LEU A 21 5.33 3.80 7.72
N GLU A 22 6.11 4.88 7.74
CA GLU A 22 5.57 6.21 7.94
C GLU A 22 4.61 6.58 6.80
N PRO A 23 3.56 7.38 7.09
CA PRO A 23 2.58 7.78 6.07
C PRO A 23 3.20 8.43 4.83
N THR A 24 4.29 9.17 4.99
CA THR A 24 5.01 9.80 3.86
C THR A 24 5.60 8.76 2.91
N VAL A 25 6.24 7.72 3.44
CA VAL A 25 6.82 6.63 2.64
C VAL A 25 5.74 5.83 1.92
N LEU A 26 4.57 5.63 2.56
CA LEU A 26 3.42 4.99 1.91
C LEU A 26 2.94 5.79 0.69
N VAL A 27 2.83 7.12 0.81
CA VAL A 27 2.44 7.99 -0.31
C VAL A 27 3.47 7.94 -1.43
N GLU A 28 4.76 7.98 -1.11
CA GLU A 28 5.84 7.89 -2.11
C GLU A 28 5.80 6.58 -2.90
N HIS A 29 5.61 5.45 -2.20
CA HIS A 29 5.48 4.14 -2.82
C HIS A 29 4.25 4.09 -3.75
N ALA A 30 3.09 4.56 -3.27
CA ALA A 30 1.86 4.54 -4.05
C ALA A 30 1.94 5.44 -5.31
N LEU A 31 2.63 6.59 -5.21
CA LEU A 31 2.92 7.45 -6.36
C LEU A 31 3.86 6.78 -7.36
N HIS A 32 4.93 6.12 -6.88
CA HIS A 32 5.85 5.37 -7.74
C HIS A 32 5.15 4.25 -8.52
N LEU A 33 4.22 3.55 -7.85
CA LEU A 33 3.41 2.47 -8.43
C LEU A 33 2.21 2.97 -9.25
N ARG A 34 1.99 4.29 -9.33
CA ARG A 34 0.89 4.93 -10.06
C ARG A 34 -0.50 4.52 -9.56
N GLU A 35 -0.64 4.31 -8.25
CA GLU A 35 -1.91 3.94 -7.61
C GLU A 35 -2.81 5.15 -7.32
N GLY A 36 -2.28 6.37 -7.45
CA GLY A 36 -2.99 7.62 -7.22
C GLY A 36 -2.19 8.85 -7.60
N LEU A 37 -2.70 10.02 -7.22
CA LEU A 37 -2.16 11.34 -7.53
C LEU A 37 -2.17 12.22 -6.26
N LEU A 38 -1.41 13.31 -6.28
CA LEU A 38 -1.59 14.39 -5.31
C LEU A 38 -2.54 15.45 -5.88
N ALA A 39 -3.53 15.85 -5.08
CA ALA A 39 -4.33 17.04 -5.34
C ALA A 39 -3.50 18.32 -5.14
N ASP A 40 -4.04 19.47 -5.55
CA ASP A 40 -3.42 20.78 -5.39
C ASP A 40 -3.08 21.14 -3.93
N ASN A 41 -3.88 20.64 -3.00
CA ASN A 41 -3.68 20.78 -1.56
C ASN A 41 -2.76 19.72 -0.93
N GLY A 42 -2.17 18.83 -1.74
CA GLY A 42 -1.29 17.75 -1.28
C GLY A 42 -2.00 16.51 -0.76
N ALA A 43 -3.33 16.44 -0.77
CA ALA A 43 -4.06 15.22 -0.40
C ALA A 43 -3.80 14.12 -1.43
N PHE A 44 -3.61 12.88 -0.96
CA PHE A 44 -3.48 11.72 -1.83
C PHE A 44 -4.86 11.24 -2.30
N VAL A 45 -5.07 11.19 -3.61
CA VAL A 45 -6.34 10.87 -4.26
C VAL A 45 -6.18 9.59 -5.08
N VAL A 46 -7.11 8.66 -4.89
CA VAL A 46 -7.16 7.35 -5.57
C VAL A 46 -8.52 7.12 -6.23
N GLN A 47 -8.56 6.22 -7.21
CA GLN A 47 -9.80 5.75 -7.84
C GLN A 47 -9.94 4.24 -7.66
N THR A 48 -11.04 3.78 -7.05
CA THR A 48 -11.27 2.34 -6.78
C THR A 48 -11.96 1.60 -7.94
N GLY A 49 -12.19 2.29 -9.06
CA GLY A 49 -12.79 1.71 -10.26
C GLY A 49 -14.24 1.32 -10.05
N LYS A 50 -14.57 0.05 -10.38
CA LYS A 50 -15.95 -0.47 -10.38
C LYS A 50 -16.61 -0.48 -9.00
N PHE A 51 -15.82 -0.69 -7.93
CA PHE A 51 -16.34 -0.90 -6.59
C PHE A 51 -16.12 0.36 -5.75
N THR A 52 -17.15 1.20 -5.67
CA THR A 52 -17.10 2.52 -5.01
C THR A 52 -17.83 2.57 -3.66
N GLY A 53 -18.27 1.41 -3.14
CA GLY A 53 -19.04 1.30 -1.90
C GLY A 53 -19.21 -0.15 -1.46
N ARG A 54 -19.92 -0.35 -0.34
CA ARG A 54 -20.34 -1.68 0.14
C ARG A 54 -21.45 -2.26 -0.71
#